data_AF-A0A1G0ZMU1-F1
#
_entry.id   AF-A0A1G0ZMU1-F1
#
_cell.length_a   1.000
_cell.length_b   1.000
_cell.length_c   1.000
_cell.angle_alpha   90.00
_cell.angle_beta   90.00
_cell.angle_gamma   90.00
#
_symmetry.space_group_name_H-M   'P 1'
#
loop_
_entity.id
_entity.type
_entity.pdbx_description
1 polymer ?
#
loop_
_entity_poly.entity_id
_entity_poly.type
_entity_poly.pdbx_seq_one_letter_code
_entity_poly.pdbx_strand_id
1 'polypeptide(L)'
;MQTRQKNNRKQSRGRPRKFTDSSRPVTVTLPEHTLQQLAAIDKDRARAIVKSVDFATGSGTDAPNPVELIEVASGKAIIVVGPSKALRTIPWLKMIEITPTRYLLALPSGKAIESLEVTIRDLIENRKDAPEGPEKALLEELCKDLGKHRRSEKVTRGELLFVEI
;
A
#
# COMPACT_ATOMS: atom_id res chain seq x y z
N MET A 1 -32.15 45.92 -5.39
CA MET A 1 -31.09 45.74 -6.41
C MET A 1 -29.90 45.06 -5.75
N GLN A 2 -29.71 43.76 -6.00
CA GLN A 2 -28.61 42.96 -5.43
C GLN A 2 -27.45 42.90 -6.43
N THR A 3 -26.29 43.41 -6.05
CA THR A 3 -25.06 43.29 -6.83
C THR A 3 -24.27 42.07 -6.35
N ARG A 4 -24.21 41.05 -7.21
CA ARG A 4 -23.41 39.83 -7.06
C ARG A 4 -21.93 40.17 -6.88
N GLN A 5 -21.34 39.81 -5.75
CA GLN A 5 -19.88 39.77 -5.59
C GLN A 5 -19.31 38.58 -6.38
N LYS A 6 -18.58 38.89 -7.46
CA LYS A 6 -17.69 37.93 -8.14
C LYS A 6 -16.48 37.67 -7.25
N ASN A 7 -16.43 36.50 -6.62
CA ASN A 7 -15.22 35.99 -5.98
C ASN A 7 -14.17 35.66 -7.05
N ASN A 8 -13.28 36.61 -7.32
CA ASN A 8 -12.16 36.42 -8.22
C ASN A 8 -11.06 35.65 -7.48
N ARG A 9 -11.04 34.31 -7.60
CA ARG A 9 -9.96 33.47 -7.09
C ARG A 9 -8.66 33.88 -7.81
N LYS A 10 -7.78 34.61 -7.11
CA LYS A 10 -6.44 34.98 -7.59
C LYS A 10 -5.70 33.74 -8.08
N GLN A 11 -5.54 33.59 -9.39
CA GLN A 11 -4.59 32.66 -9.98
C GLN A 11 -3.18 33.08 -9.54
N SER A 12 -2.47 32.21 -8.84
CA SER A 12 -1.07 32.44 -8.50
C SER A 12 -0.25 32.48 -9.79
N ARG A 13 0.48 33.58 -10.01
CA ARG A 13 1.31 33.82 -11.20
C ARG A 13 2.64 33.07 -11.07
N GLY A 14 2.62 31.77 -11.30
CA GLY A 14 3.81 30.90 -11.35
C GLY A 14 3.67 29.80 -12.39
N ARG A 15 4.75 29.05 -12.64
CA ARG A 15 4.72 27.85 -13.52
C ARG A 15 3.60 26.93 -13.03
N PRO A 16 2.65 26.53 -13.91
CA PRO A 16 1.60 25.59 -13.54
C PRO A 16 2.19 24.36 -12.85
N ARG A 17 1.60 23.99 -11.71
CA ARG A 17 2.04 22.81 -10.97
C ARG A 17 1.80 21.57 -11.83
N LYS A 18 2.83 20.71 -11.89
CA LYS A 18 2.81 19.48 -12.70
C LYS A 18 1.86 18.43 -12.15
N PHE A 19 1.73 18.41 -10.81
CA PHE A 19 0.86 17.52 -10.04
C PHE A 19 -0.09 18.36 -9.18
N THR A 20 -1.26 17.81 -8.88
CA THR A 20 -2.28 18.42 -8.01
C THR A 20 -1.86 18.39 -6.55
N ASP A 21 -1.15 17.34 -6.14
CA ASP A 21 -0.72 17.12 -4.76
C ASP A 21 0.61 17.81 -4.43
N SER A 22 0.92 17.84 -3.13
CA SER A 22 2.20 18.32 -2.63
C SER A 22 3.34 17.50 -3.25
N SER A 23 4.30 18.20 -3.88
CA SER A 23 5.40 17.56 -4.60
C SER A 23 6.71 18.30 -4.37
N ARG A 24 7.82 17.56 -4.38
CA ARG A 24 9.19 18.07 -4.23
C ARG A 24 10.06 17.63 -5.41
N PRO A 25 10.97 18.48 -5.92
CA PRO A 25 11.88 18.08 -6.99
C PRO A 25 12.90 17.05 -6.46
N VAL A 26 13.15 16.01 -7.24
CA VAL A 26 14.16 14.98 -6.96
C VAL A 26 14.93 14.72 -8.25
N THR A 27 16.27 14.72 -8.18
CA THR A 27 17.14 14.31 -9.29
C THR A 27 17.52 12.85 -9.11
N VAL A 28 17.30 12.04 -10.14
CA VAL A 28 17.64 10.62 -10.16
C VAL A 28 18.42 10.29 -11.43
N THR A 29 19.42 9.42 -11.29
CA THR A 29 20.12 8.80 -12.42
C THR A 29 19.54 7.41 -12.60
N LEU A 30 19.00 7.13 -13.79
CA LEU A 30 18.40 5.84 -14.11
C LEU A 30 19.13 5.21 -15.30
N PRO A 31 19.21 3.87 -15.38
CA PRO A 31 19.69 3.19 -16.56
C PRO A 31 18.91 3.58 -17.82
N GLU A 32 19.57 3.59 -18.99
CA GLU A 32 18.95 4.00 -20.25
C GLU A 32 17.73 3.12 -20.60
N HIS A 33 17.81 1.82 -20.33
CA HIS A 33 16.68 0.89 -20.56
C HIS A 33 15.45 1.27 -19.71
N THR A 34 15.65 1.75 -18.48
CA THR A 34 14.57 2.21 -17.61
C THR A 34 13.94 3.50 -18.16
N LEU A 35 14.75 4.42 -18.69
CA LEU A 35 14.25 5.64 -19.33
C LEU A 35 13.39 5.33 -20.57
N GLN A 36 13.78 4.32 -21.36
CA GLN A 36 13.01 3.85 -22.51
C GLN A 36 11.67 3.23 -22.08
N GLN A 37 11.67 2.39 -21.04
CA GLN A 37 10.44 1.82 -20.49
C GLN A 37 9.48 2.89 -19.95
N LEU A 38 10.00 3.89 -19.22
CA LEU A 38 9.18 5.00 -18.72
C LEU A 38 8.58 5.82 -19.86
N ALA A 39 9.31 6.03 -20.96
CA ALA A 39 8.81 6.73 -22.13
C ALA A 39 7.64 6.01 -22.82
N ALA A 40 7.57 4.68 -22.72
CA ALA A 40 6.44 3.90 -23.21
C ALA A 40 5.17 4.06 -22.35
N ILE A 41 5.32 4.41 -21.06
CA ILE A 41 4.21 4.62 -20.12
C ILE A 41 3.64 6.04 -20.23
N ASP A 42 4.50 7.05 -20.25
CA ASP A 42 4.12 8.44 -20.43
C ASP A 42 5.27 9.26 -21.03
N LYS A 43 4.93 10.17 -21.94
CA LYS A 43 5.88 11.14 -22.52
C LYS A 43 6.56 12.01 -21.46
N ASP A 44 5.89 12.27 -20.34
CA ASP A 44 6.47 12.92 -19.19
C ASP A 44 7.02 11.86 -18.20
N ARG A 45 8.36 11.81 -18.08
CA ARG A 45 9.05 10.83 -17.21
C ARG A 45 8.59 10.83 -15.77
N ALA A 46 8.27 11.99 -15.19
CA ALA A 46 7.83 12.02 -13.80
C ALA A 46 6.38 11.50 -13.66
N ARG A 47 5.52 11.72 -14.67
CA ARG A 47 4.19 11.08 -14.71
C ARG A 47 4.29 9.58 -14.94
N ALA A 48 5.23 9.13 -15.78
CA ALA A 48 5.50 7.71 -15.97
C ALA A 48 5.94 7.05 -14.65
N ILE A 49 6.83 7.70 -13.89
CA ILE A 49 7.25 7.23 -12.55
C ILE A 49 6.05 7.14 -11.62
N VAL A 50 5.25 8.21 -11.51
CA VAL A 50 4.06 8.23 -10.64
C VAL A 50 3.09 7.11 -11.02
N LYS A 51 2.75 6.97 -12.31
CA LYS A 51 1.89 5.88 -12.80
C LYS A 51 2.45 4.49 -12.50
N SER A 52 3.76 4.30 -12.67
CA SER A 52 4.42 3.01 -12.40
C SER A 52 4.38 2.67 -10.92
N VAL A 53 4.61 3.67 -10.06
CA VAL A 53 4.52 3.52 -8.60
C VAL A 53 3.08 3.26 -8.19
N ASP A 54 2.12 4.07 -8.63
CA ASP A 54 0.70 3.92 -8.33
C ASP A 54 0.17 2.54 -8.75
N PHE A 55 0.64 2.03 -9.90
CA PHE A 55 0.33 0.69 -10.37
C PHE A 55 0.95 -0.39 -9.48
N ALA A 56 2.23 -0.26 -9.13
CA ALA A 56 2.91 -1.23 -8.28
C ALA A 56 2.33 -1.26 -6.86
N THR A 57 2.03 -0.09 -6.28
CA THR A 57 1.56 0.05 -4.90
C THR A 57 0.05 -0.04 -4.75
N GLY A 58 -0.72 -0.13 -5.84
CA GLY A 58 -2.18 -0.01 -5.78
C GLY A 58 -2.60 1.30 -5.11
N SER A 59 -2.03 2.44 -5.53
CA SER A 59 -2.36 3.75 -4.96
C SER A 59 -3.02 4.71 -5.96
N GLY A 60 -3.19 4.29 -7.22
CA GLY A 60 -3.90 5.06 -8.25
C GLY A 60 -5.42 5.08 -8.09
N THR A 61 -6.13 5.92 -8.86
CA THR A 61 -7.61 5.99 -8.85
C THR A 61 -8.31 4.70 -9.29
N ASP A 62 -7.61 3.79 -9.95
CA ASP A 62 -8.05 2.44 -10.34
C ASP A 62 -7.30 1.34 -9.57
N ALA A 63 -6.78 1.66 -8.38
CA ALA A 63 -5.91 0.77 -7.63
C ALA A 63 -6.59 -0.55 -7.21
N PRO A 64 -5.89 -1.70 -7.37
CA PRO A 64 -6.27 -2.92 -6.69
C PRO A 64 -6.22 -2.73 -5.17
N ASN A 65 -7.08 -3.49 -4.49
CA ASN A 65 -7.26 -3.47 -3.04
C ASN A 65 -5.90 -3.60 -2.31
N PRO A 66 -5.60 -2.78 -1.28
CA PRO A 66 -4.33 -2.85 -0.55
C PRO A 66 -4.16 -4.16 0.24
N VAL A 67 -5.25 -4.93 0.40
CA VAL A 67 -5.29 -6.29 0.92
C VAL A 67 -5.95 -7.20 -0.11
N GLU A 68 -5.23 -8.20 -0.59
CA GLU A 68 -5.67 -9.12 -1.63
C GLU A 68 -5.64 -10.56 -1.14
N LEU A 69 -6.66 -11.34 -1.52
CA LEU A 69 -6.69 -12.79 -1.35
C LEU A 69 -6.34 -13.44 -2.67
N ILE A 70 -5.15 -14.03 -2.76
CA ILE A 70 -4.69 -14.72 -3.96
C ILE A 70 -4.91 -16.22 -3.77
N GLU A 71 -5.73 -16.83 -4.64
CA GLU A 71 -5.87 -18.28 -4.67
C GLU A 71 -4.56 -18.94 -5.10
N VAL A 72 -4.04 -19.84 -4.26
CA VAL A 72 -2.78 -20.57 -4.50
C VAL A 72 -3.00 -22.06 -4.71
N ALA A 73 -4.16 -22.58 -4.31
CA ALA A 73 -4.62 -23.93 -4.56
C ALA A 73 -6.14 -23.96 -4.41
N SER A 74 -6.79 -25.00 -4.93
CA SER A 74 -8.26 -25.15 -4.85
C SER A 74 -8.77 -24.94 -3.42
N GLY A 75 -9.50 -23.84 -3.22
CA GLY A 75 -10.09 -23.48 -1.92
C GLY A 75 -9.10 -22.95 -0.87
N LYS A 76 -7.85 -22.65 -1.25
CA LYS A 76 -6.84 -22.02 -0.39
C LYS A 76 -6.37 -20.71 -1.02
N ALA A 77 -6.50 -19.63 -0.27
CA ALA A 77 -5.96 -18.33 -0.64
C ALA A 77 -4.95 -17.84 0.40
N ILE A 78 -3.99 -17.03 -0.04
CA ILE A 78 -3.06 -16.34 0.84
C ILE A 78 -3.36 -14.84 0.81
N ILE A 79 -3.24 -14.20 1.97
CA ILE A 79 -3.36 -12.74 2.11
C ILE A 79 -2.05 -12.10 1.65
N VAL A 80 -2.15 -11.22 0.68
CA VAL A 80 -1.09 -10.34 0.20
C VAL A 80 -1.45 -8.91 0.54
N VAL A 81 -0.48 -8.15 1.03
CA VAL A 81 -0.66 -6.75 1.40
C VAL A 81 0.30 -5.85 0.66
N GLY A 82 -0.12 -4.61 0.47
CA GLY A 82 0.76 -3.52 0.05
C GLY A 82 1.86 -3.19 1.08
N PRO A 83 2.76 -2.26 0.76
CA PRO A 83 3.80 -1.82 1.69
C PRO A 83 3.15 -1.13 2.91
N SER A 84 3.53 -1.56 4.12
CA SER A 84 3.13 -0.91 5.37
C SER A 84 4.34 -0.76 6.29
N LYS A 85 4.54 0.46 6.81
CA LYS A 85 5.54 0.76 7.83
C LYS A 85 5.06 0.26 9.19
N ALA A 86 3.78 0.45 9.50
CA ALA A 86 3.17 0.01 10.74
C ALA A 86 3.31 -1.51 10.94
N LEU A 87 3.00 -2.32 9.92
CA LEU A 87 3.16 -3.78 10.02
C LEU A 87 4.63 -4.21 10.22
N ARG A 88 5.59 -3.48 9.63
CA ARG A 88 7.03 -3.74 9.84
C ARG A 88 7.50 -3.46 11.27
N THR A 89 6.74 -2.71 12.06
CA THR A 89 7.09 -2.48 13.48
C THR A 89 6.77 -3.66 14.37
N ILE A 90 5.94 -4.61 13.93
CA ILE A 90 5.56 -5.80 14.69
C ILE A 90 6.74 -6.79 14.68
N PRO A 91 7.47 -6.98 15.80
CA PRO A 91 8.78 -7.65 15.76
C PRO A 91 8.73 -9.12 15.33
N TRP A 92 7.59 -9.77 15.59
CA TRP A 92 7.38 -11.18 15.29
C TRP A 92 6.69 -11.39 13.93
N LEU A 93 6.20 -10.34 13.26
CA LEU A 93 5.59 -10.47 11.94
C LEU A 93 6.65 -10.26 10.86
N LYS A 94 6.76 -11.21 9.93
CA LYS A 94 7.64 -11.05 8.76
C LYS A 94 6.80 -10.67 7.54
N MET A 95 7.23 -9.61 6.85
CA MET A 95 6.69 -9.23 5.54
C MET A 95 7.67 -9.72 4.47
N ILE A 96 7.25 -10.71 3.68
CA ILE A 96 8.07 -11.34 2.64
C ILE A 96 7.64 -10.77 1.29
N GLU A 97 8.54 -10.07 0.62
CA GLU A 97 8.27 -9.50 -0.71
C GLU A 97 8.19 -10.62 -1.75
N ILE A 98 7.06 -10.70 -2.47
CA ILE A 98 6.86 -11.69 -3.54
C ILE A 98 6.96 -11.07 -4.93
N THR A 99 6.59 -9.80 -5.04
CA THR A 99 6.83 -8.92 -6.18
C THR A 99 7.04 -7.52 -5.62
N PRO A 100 7.62 -6.57 -6.38
CA PRO A 100 7.71 -5.18 -5.96
C PRO A 100 6.41 -4.72 -5.31
N THR A 101 6.52 -4.18 -4.10
CA THR A 101 5.41 -3.59 -3.31
C THR A 101 4.26 -4.54 -2.94
N ARG A 102 4.42 -5.86 -3.09
CA ARG A 102 3.45 -6.87 -2.62
C ARG A 102 4.12 -7.85 -1.68
N TYR A 103 3.52 -8.00 -0.50
CA TYR A 103 4.11 -8.72 0.61
C TYR A 103 3.18 -9.82 1.13
N LEU A 104 3.73 -11.01 1.36
CA LEU A 104 3.12 -12.05 2.16
C LEU A 104 3.37 -11.79 3.65
N LEU A 105 2.36 -12.10 4.46
CA LEU A 105 2.48 -12.06 5.92
C LEU A 105 2.85 -13.44 6.44
N ALA A 106 4.03 -13.55 7.05
CA ALA A 106 4.50 -14.77 7.69
C ALA A 106 4.51 -14.60 9.21
N LEU A 107 3.75 -15.46 9.89
CA LEU A 107 3.67 -15.54 11.34
C LEU A 107 4.55 -16.71 11.83
N PRO A 108 5.31 -16.55 12.92
CA PRO A 108 6.09 -17.63 13.49
C PRO A 108 5.17 -18.67 14.15
N SER A 109 5.67 -19.90 14.24
CA SER A 109 5.02 -20.99 14.96
C SER A 109 4.70 -20.56 16.41
N GLY A 110 3.48 -20.83 16.85
CA GLY A 110 3.00 -20.46 18.20
C GLY A 110 2.36 -19.07 18.33
N LYS A 111 2.44 -18.17 17.34
CA LYS A 111 1.68 -16.90 17.36
C LYS A 111 0.34 -17.07 16.69
N ALA A 112 -0.77 -16.83 17.39
CA ALA A 112 -2.14 -17.01 16.89
C ALA A 112 -2.55 -15.89 15.89
N ILE A 113 -3.54 -16.12 15.03
CA ILE A 113 -4.03 -15.07 14.09
C ILE A 113 -4.71 -13.94 14.87
N GLU A 114 -5.34 -14.31 15.98
CA GLU A 114 -5.91 -13.44 17.00
C GLU A 114 -4.86 -12.46 17.53
N SER A 115 -3.62 -12.92 17.75
CA SER A 115 -2.54 -12.04 18.19
C SER A 115 -2.21 -10.98 17.14
N LEU A 116 -2.33 -11.31 15.85
CA LEU A 116 -2.16 -10.35 14.77
C LEU A 116 -3.32 -9.37 14.69
N GLU A 117 -4.56 -9.86 14.78
CA GLU A 117 -5.76 -9.01 14.79
C GLU A 117 -5.70 -7.98 15.93
N VAL A 118 -5.35 -8.40 17.14
CA VAL A 118 -5.19 -7.52 18.31
C VAL A 118 -4.05 -6.51 18.08
N THR A 119 -2.88 -6.97 17.66
CA THR A 119 -1.72 -6.08 17.46
C THR A 119 -2.00 -5.02 16.39
N ILE A 120 -2.70 -5.37 15.30
CA ILE A 120 -3.07 -4.40 14.28
C ILE A 120 -4.07 -3.37 14.83
N ARG A 121 -5.05 -3.78 15.65
CA ARG A 121 -5.96 -2.82 16.31
C ARG A 121 -5.20 -1.86 17.22
N ASP A 122 -4.27 -2.38 18.03
CA ASP A 122 -3.45 -1.56 18.91
C ASP A 122 -2.64 -0.52 18.11
N LEU A 123 -2.12 -0.88 16.94
CA LEU A 123 -1.43 0.05 16.03
C LEU A 123 -2.36 1.14 15.49
N ILE A 124 -3.61 0.81 15.13
CA ILE A 124 -4.59 1.79 14.64
C ILE A 124 -5.02 2.74 15.76
N GLU A 125 -5.17 2.23 16.99
CA GLU A 125 -5.69 2.98 18.14
C GLU A 125 -4.62 3.83 18.86
N ASN A 126 -3.33 3.47 18.72
CA ASN A 126 -2.23 4.18 19.36
C ASN A 126 -2.05 5.61 18.82
N ARG A 127 -2.65 6.60 19.48
CA ARG A 127 -2.69 8.02 19.06
C ARG A 127 -1.35 8.67 18.77
N LYS A 128 -0.25 8.17 19.33
CA LYS A 128 1.07 8.81 19.17
C LYS A 128 1.69 8.53 17.80
N ASP A 129 1.47 7.32 17.30
CA ASP A 129 2.07 6.79 16.07
C ASP A 129 1.00 6.18 15.16
N ALA A 130 -0.24 6.69 15.27
CA ALA A 130 -1.37 6.17 14.53
C ALA A 130 -1.13 6.35 13.03
N PRO A 131 -1.25 5.28 12.23
CA PRO A 131 -1.15 5.40 10.79
C PRO A 131 -2.29 6.27 10.25
N GLU A 132 -1.98 7.05 9.20
CA GLU A 132 -2.91 7.96 8.55
C GLU A 132 -3.08 7.61 7.07
N GLY A 133 -4.21 8.05 6.48
CA GLY A 133 -4.47 7.95 5.06
C GLY A 133 -4.47 6.49 4.54
N PRO A 134 -3.78 6.20 3.42
CA PRO A 134 -3.77 4.86 2.81
C PRO A 134 -3.29 3.75 3.73
N GLU A 135 -2.34 4.05 4.62
CA GLU A 135 -1.79 3.05 5.54
C GLU A 135 -2.84 2.62 6.58
N LYS A 136 -3.62 3.58 7.10
CA LYS A 136 -4.73 3.28 8.02
C LYS A 136 -5.79 2.41 7.34
N ALA A 137 -6.16 2.76 6.11
CA ALA A 137 -7.14 2.01 5.33
C ALA A 137 -6.71 0.55 5.10
N LEU A 138 -5.42 0.34 4.76
CA LEU A 138 -4.83 -1.00 4.63
C LEU A 138 -4.98 -1.81 5.93
N LEU A 139 -4.63 -1.23 7.08
CA LEU A 139 -4.72 -1.95 8.36
C LEU A 139 -6.16 -2.27 8.75
N GLU A 140 -7.09 -1.34 8.52
CA GLU A 140 -8.52 -1.54 8.79
C GLU A 140 -9.09 -2.66 7.91
N GLU A 141 -8.75 -2.66 6.63
CA GLU A 141 -9.16 -3.72 5.69
C GLU A 141 -8.57 -5.08 6.08
N LEU A 142 -7.28 -5.11 6.43
CA LEU A 142 -6.61 -6.33 6.87
C LEU A 142 -7.27 -6.91 8.13
N CYS A 143 -7.57 -6.06 9.13
CA CYS A 143 -8.30 -6.46 10.33
C CYS A 143 -9.68 -7.03 10.01
N LYS A 144 -10.40 -6.41 9.07
CA LYS A 144 -11.73 -6.86 8.64
C LYS A 144 -11.66 -8.24 7.98
N ASP A 145 -10.71 -8.46 7.09
CA ASP A 145 -10.53 -9.73 6.39
C ASP A 145 -10.09 -10.84 7.34
N LEU A 146 -9.10 -10.59 8.21
CA LEU A 146 -8.68 -11.53 9.25
C LEU A 146 -9.87 -11.93 10.14
N GLY A 147 -10.65 -10.96 10.61
CA GLY A 147 -11.83 -11.22 11.45
C GLY A 147 -12.97 -11.96 10.72
N LYS A 148 -13.15 -11.71 9.42
CA LYS A 148 -14.10 -12.45 8.57
C LYS A 148 -13.68 -13.91 8.42
N HIS A 149 -12.42 -14.16 8.05
CA HIS A 149 -11.92 -15.51 7.82
C HIS A 149 -11.84 -16.33 9.11
N ARG A 150 -11.42 -15.71 10.23
CA ARG A 150 -11.39 -16.35 11.55
C ARG A 150 -12.78 -16.83 12.00
N ARG A 151 -13.81 -15.96 11.89
CA ARG A 151 -15.20 -16.31 12.25
C ARG A 151 -15.79 -17.44 11.40
N SER A 152 -15.26 -17.63 10.20
CA SER A 152 -15.67 -18.71 9.30
C SER A 152 -14.87 -20.01 9.46
N GLU A 153 -13.90 -20.06 10.38
CA GLU A 153 -12.95 -21.18 10.57
C GLU A 153 -12.16 -21.56 9.30
N LYS A 154 -12.06 -20.65 8.33
CA LYS A 154 -11.39 -20.88 7.04
C LYS A 154 -9.92 -20.45 7.02
N VAL A 155 -9.29 -20.31 8.19
CA VAL A 155 -7.87 -19.93 8.26
C VAL A 155 -7.02 -21.14 8.59
N THR A 156 -6.21 -21.55 7.62
CA THR A 156 -5.19 -22.58 7.79
C THR A 156 -3.80 -21.97 7.67
N ARG A 157 -2.82 -22.57 8.34
CA ARG A 157 -1.41 -22.13 8.27
C ARG A 157 -0.62 -23.06 7.36
N GLY A 158 0.31 -22.47 6.61
CA GLY A 158 1.33 -23.18 5.87
C GLY A 158 2.71 -22.89 6.45
N GLU A 159 3.65 -23.78 6.18
CA GLU A 159 5.06 -23.59 6.52
C GLU A 159 5.80 -22.98 5.32
N LEU A 160 6.80 -22.14 5.60
CA LEU A 160 7.68 -21.55 4.59
C LEU A 160 9.09 -22.10 4.79
N LEU A 161 9.71 -22.56 3.71
CA LEU A 161 11.09 -22.99 3.69
C LEU A 161 11.98 -21.83 3.23
N PHE A 162 13.05 -21.59 3.98
CA PHE A 162 14.10 -20.63 3.64
C PHE A 162 15.41 -21.40 3.39
N VAL A 163 16.17 -20.99 2.37
CA VAL A 163 17.48 -21.54 2.03
C VAL A 163 18.49 -20.39 2.09
N GLU A 164 19.65 -20.63 2.71
CA GLU A 164 20.75 -19.66 2.74
C GLU A 164 21.47 -19.66 1.38
N ILE A 165 21.78 -18.46 0.86
CA ILE A 165 22.45 -18.22 -0.42
C ILE A 165 23.68 -17.37 -0.16
#